data_AF-A0AAW3F2E8-F1
#
_entry.id   AF-A0AAW3F2E8-F1
#
_cell.length_a   1.000
_cell.length_b   1.000
_cell.length_c   1.000
_cell.angle_alpha   90.00
_cell.angle_beta   90.00
_cell.angle_gamma   90.00
#
_symmetry.space_group_name_H-M   'P 1'
#
loop_
_entity.id
_entity.type
_entity.pdbx_description
1 polymer ?
#
loop_
_entity_poly.entity_id
_entity_poly.type
_entity_poly.pdbx_seq_one_letter_code
_entity_poly.pdbx_strand_id
1 'polypeptide(L)'
;MPAIPSFLPRLLAVCACACVCLPALAHAAAQDSAASSEPAASPASSAARPAGAQPFVGDDALAVRDALAKAKLDTGKPSLKEHAREWLHAVARQPTDEPALKPLGLDRTLRFVIPVSYGILYRAKRHQLSVDLDLSSEATPDTILLRKAISGPRGRRLVVAAEAKAKGYIQHIDIIEMDPGKARQTAVRAQVSVAPSDFAAAGDDGGFAIVLLAELAPPYLSERSEHSDPSNEEPTDITTRTSTLHAQVQAVWLVNTKTGAVLTRKLRLSSSK
;
A
#
# COMPACT_ATOMS: atom_id res chain seq x y z
N MET A 1 -58.40 -8.28 17.00
CA MET A 1 -59.04 -7.56 15.85
C MET A 1 -59.84 -6.43 16.45
N PRO A 2 -59.74 -5.14 16.03
CA PRO A 2 -59.61 -4.57 14.67
C PRO A 2 -58.30 -3.75 14.50
N ALA A 3 -57.76 -3.34 13.34
CA ALA A 3 -58.25 -2.85 12.03
C ALA A 3 -58.54 -1.33 11.97
N ILE A 4 -57.85 -0.65 11.03
CA ILE A 4 -58.20 0.62 10.34
C ILE A 4 -57.80 1.92 11.10
N PRO A 5 -57.47 3.09 10.46
CA PRO A 5 -57.18 3.41 9.05
C PRO A 5 -55.86 4.20 8.81
N SER A 6 -55.44 4.16 7.54
CA SER A 6 -54.70 5.19 6.82
C SER A 6 -55.52 6.47 6.58
N PHE A 7 -54.94 7.65 6.87
CA PHE A 7 -55.39 8.95 6.33
C PHE A 7 -54.18 9.90 6.15
N LEU A 8 -53.74 10.09 4.91
CA LEU A 8 -53.36 11.41 4.39
C LEU A 8 -54.67 12.16 4.06
N PRO A 9 -54.73 13.51 3.85
CA PRO A 9 -53.66 14.45 3.51
C PRO A 9 -53.75 15.80 4.27
N ARG A 10 -52.86 16.77 3.98
CA ARG A 10 -53.22 18.15 3.55
C ARG A 10 -52.04 19.15 3.61
N LEU A 11 -51.87 19.84 2.47
CA LEU A 11 -51.52 21.26 2.25
C LEU A 11 -50.13 21.78 2.68
N LEU A 12 -49.26 22.13 1.73
CA LEU A 12 -49.17 23.37 0.93
C LEU A 12 -48.35 24.47 1.63
N ALA A 13 -47.15 24.73 1.12
CA ALA A 13 -46.55 26.08 1.09
C ALA A 13 -45.47 26.14 0.01
N VAL A 14 -45.86 26.70 -1.14
CA VAL A 14 -44.98 27.17 -2.22
C VAL A 14 -44.49 28.56 -1.84
N CYS A 15 -43.20 28.85 -1.96
CA CYS A 15 -42.70 30.21 -2.02
C CYS A 15 -41.62 30.32 -3.10
N ALA A 16 -42.04 30.86 -4.23
CA ALA A 16 -41.19 31.27 -5.34
C ALA A 16 -40.83 32.75 -5.13
N CYS A 17 -39.56 33.12 -5.32
CA CYS A 17 -39.19 34.49 -5.60
C CYS A 17 -38.01 34.49 -6.56
N ALA A 18 -38.32 34.79 -7.83
CA ALA A 18 -37.38 35.07 -8.90
C ALA A 18 -37.20 36.59 -9.00
N CYS A 19 -35.96 37.07 -9.04
CA CYS A 19 -35.61 38.40 -9.56
C CYS A 19 -34.41 38.26 -10.49
N VAL A 20 -34.71 38.33 -11.78
CA VAL A 20 -33.80 38.47 -12.92
C VAL A 20 -33.55 39.97 -13.13
N CYS A 21 -32.32 40.39 -13.43
CA CYS A 21 -31.98 41.53 -14.30
C CYS A 21 -30.46 41.60 -14.57
N LEU A 22 -30.06 41.18 -15.77
CA LEU A 22 -28.85 41.57 -16.53
C LEU A 22 -29.30 42.61 -17.60
N PRO A 23 -28.42 43.15 -18.49
CA PRO A 23 -27.16 43.87 -18.31
C PRO A 23 -27.24 45.28 -18.96
N ALA A 24 -26.27 46.17 -18.70
CA ALA A 24 -26.12 47.43 -19.46
C ALA A 24 -24.87 47.37 -20.36
N LEU A 25 -25.12 47.22 -21.66
CA LEU A 25 -24.18 47.49 -22.76
C LEU A 25 -24.35 48.96 -23.16
N ALA A 26 -23.27 49.74 -23.15
CA ALA A 26 -23.17 50.95 -23.95
C ALA A 26 -21.75 51.04 -24.52
N HIS A 27 -21.71 50.88 -25.83
CA HIS A 27 -20.53 50.90 -26.70
C HIS A 27 -20.36 52.34 -27.19
N ALA A 28 -19.17 52.93 -27.01
CA ALA A 28 -18.77 54.12 -27.72
C ALA A 28 -17.37 53.88 -28.29
N ALA A 29 -17.32 53.64 -29.59
CA ALA A 29 -16.10 53.57 -30.38
C ALA A 29 -15.78 54.95 -30.92
N ALA A 30 -14.55 55.42 -30.69
CA ALA A 30 -13.87 56.38 -31.54
C ALA A 30 -12.38 56.02 -31.54
N GLN A 31 -11.85 55.90 -32.74
CA GLN A 31 -10.53 55.38 -33.08
C GLN A 31 -9.44 56.40 -32.74
N ASP A 32 -8.32 55.94 -32.18
CA ASP A 32 -7.03 56.47 -32.59
C ASP A 32 -5.93 55.41 -32.47
N SER A 33 -5.05 55.44 -33.44
CA SER A 33 -4.07 54.40 -33.74
C SER A 33 -2.82 54.47 -32.85
N ALA A 34 -2.18 53.30 -32.74
CA ALA A 34 -0.74 53.06 -32.60
C ALA A 34 -0.16 52.75 -31.20
N ALA A 35 0.76 51.77 -31.26
CA ALA A 35 1.74 51.32 -30.26
C ALA A 35 1.31 50.19 -29.30
N SER A 36 1.60 48.96 -29.76
CA SER A 36 1.80 47.74 -28.98
C SER A 36 2.70 47.95 -27.76
N SER A 37 2.33 47.37 -26.62
CA SER A 37 3.15 46.49 -25.74
C SER A 37 2.34 46.13 -24.48
N GLU A 38 2.22 44.84 -24.22
CA GLU A 38 1.38 44.19 -23.19
C GLU A 38 1.62 44.68 -21.74
N PRO A 39 0.56 44.77 -20.90
CA PRO A 39 0.72 44.91 -19.46
C PRO A 39 0.89 43.55 -18.78
N ALA A 40 1.87 43.49 -17.89
CA ALA A 40 2.25 42.35 -17.06
C ALA A 40 1.04 41.71 -16.33
N ALA A 41 0.73 40.48 -16.71
CA ALA A 41 -0.10 39.58 -15.94
C ALA A 41 0.66 39.16 -14.67
N SER A 42 0.08 39.48 -13.51
CA SER A 42 0.52 38.95 -12.21
C SER A 42 0.42 37.43 -12.23
N PRO A 43 1.51 36.66 -12.00
CA PRO A 43 1.37 35.25 -11.70
C PRO A 43 0.92 35.12 -10.25
N ALA A 44 -0.24 34.47 -10.08
CA ALA A 44 -0.69 33.93 -8.82
C ALA A 44 0.46 33.21 -8.12
N SER A 45 0.67 33.54 -6.85
CA SER A 45 1.61 32.88 -5.97
C SER A 45 1.26 31.39 -5.91
N SER A 46 1.93 30.60 -6.74
CA SER A 46 2.13 29.18 -6.53
C SER A 46 2.78 29.07 -5.16
N ALA A 47 1.99 28.74 -4.14
CA ALA A 47 2.47 28.43 -2.81
C ALA A 47 3.66 27.47 -2.96
N ALA A 48 4.85 27.99 -2.68
CA ALA A 48 6.09 27.28 -2.84
C ALA A 48 6.00 25.99 -2.00
N ARG A 49 5.92 24.85 -2.69
CA ARG A 49 6.17 23.53 -2.13
C ARG A 49 7.47 23.64 -1.33
N PRO A 50 7.49 23.34 -0.02
CA PRO A 50 8.71 23.50 0.76
C PRO A 50 9.82 22.67 0.13
N ALA A 51 10.86 23.36 -0.32
CA ALA A 51 12.08 22.79 -0.86
C ALA A 51 12.79 22.04 0.28
N GLY A 52 12.47 20.76 0.44
CA GLY A 52 13.03 19.94 1.52
C GLY A 52 12.28 18.64 1.80
N ALA A 53 11.03 18.48 1.35
CA ALA A 53 10.30 17.23 1.49
C ALA A 53 10.82 16.18 0.49
N GLN A 54 11.81 15.40 0.90
CA GLN A 54 12.21 14.18 0.19
C GLN A 54 11.25 13.04 0.58
N PRO A 55 10.69 12.31 -0.39
CA PRO A 55 9.86 11.13 -0.10
C PRO A 55 10.61 10.10 0.74
N PHE A 56 9.91 9.41 1.63
CA PHE A 56 10.50 8.33 2.41
C PHE A 56 10.84 7.15 1.48
N VAL A 57 12.12 6.77 1.40
CA VAL A 57 12.61 5.68 0.53
C VAL A 57 12.87 4.41 1.36
N GLY A 58 12.26 3.30 0.94
CA GLY A 58 12.50 1.96 1.49
C GLY A 58 13.41 1.11 0.60
N ASP A 59 13.87 -0.02 1.13
CA ASP A 59 14.52 -1.08 0.37
C ASP A 59 13.47 -1.77 -0.55
N ASP A 60 13.85 -2.07 -1.80
CA ASP A 60 12.97 -2.77 -2.74
C ASP A 60 12.95 -4.28 -2.43
N ALA A 61 11.79 -4.79 -2.04
CA ALA A 61 11.58 -6.20 -1.74
C ALA A 61 11.97 -7.12 -2.93
N LEU A 62 11.79 -6.66 -4.17
CA LEU A 62 12.18 -7.40 -5.37
C LEU A 62 13.70 -7.52 -5.47
N ALA A 63 14.42 -6.42 -5.27
CA ALA A 63 15.88 -6.41 -5.29
C ALA A 63 16.48 -7.28 -4.18
N VAL A 64 15.88 -7.24 -2.97
CA VAL A 64 16.28 -8.10 -1.84
C VAL A 64 16.06 -9.57 -2.18
N ARG A 65 14.87 -9.94 -2.69
CA ARG A 65 14.59 -11.31 -3.14
C ARG A 65 15.60 -11.77 -4.20
N ASP A 66 15.81 -10.96 -5.23
CA ASP A 66 16.69 -11.32 -6.34
C ASP A 66 18.15 -11.46 -5.90
N ALA A 67 18.61 -10.65 -4.95
CA ALA A 67 19.94 -10.79 -4.34
C ALA A 67 20.07 -12.11 -3.57
N LEU A 68 19.07 -12.46 -2.75
CA LEU A 68 19.05 -13.72 -2.00
C LEU A 68 18.97 -14.94 -2.91
N ALA A 69 18.10 -14.90 -3.93
CA ALA A 69 17.95 -15.96 -4.92
C ALA A 69 19.24 -16.19 -5.72
N LYS A 70 19.95 -15.13 -6.12
CA LYS A 70 21.24 -15.22 -6.81
C LYS A 70 22.33 -15.83 -5.94
N ALA A 71 22.34 -15.49 -4.66
CA ALA A 71 23.30 -16.00 -3.70
C ALA A 71 23.06 -17.48 -3.34
N LYS A 72 21.89 -18.03 -3.69
CA LYS A 72 21.45 -19.39 -3.31
C LYS A 72 21.54 -19.62 -1.80
N LEU A 73 21.33 -18.57 -1.01
CA LEU A 73 21.31 -18.66 0.43
C LEU A 73 20.05 -19.39 0.84
N ASP A 74 20.25 -20.64 1.28
CA ASP A 74 19.29 -21.64 1.72
C ASP A 74 17.83 -21.40 1.29
N THR A 75 17.54 -21.60 0.01
CA THR A 75 16.16 -21.77 -0.50
C THR A 75 15.57 -23.14 -0.13
N GLY A 76 16.07 -23.73 0.96
CA GLY A 76 16.02 -25.15 1.28
C GLY A 76 14.60 -25.67 1.48
N LYS A 77 14.20 -26.61 0.60
CA LYS A 77 13.28 -27.67 1.03
C LYS A 77 14.02 -28.46 2.11
N PRO A 78 13.51 -28.54 3.34
CA PRO A 78 14.27 -29.11 4.45
C PRO A 78 14.51 -30.59 4.19
N SER A 79 15.78 -30.99 4.10
CA SER A 79 16.14 -32.41 4.09
C SER A 79 15.99 -32.94 5.53
N LEU A 80 15.51 -34.17 5.72
CA LEU A 80 15.30 -34.78 7.06
C LEU A 80 16.55 -34.76 7.96
N LYS A 81 17.75 -34.56 7.40
CA LYS A 81 19.01 -34.39 8.14
C LYS A 81 19.18 -32.99 8.75
N GLU A 82 18.48 -31.96 8.25
CA GLU A 82 18.52 -30.59 8.79
C GLU A 82 17.68 -30.44 10.07
N HIS A 83 16.60 -31.22 10.25
CA HIS A 83 15.83 -31.23 11.49
C HIS A 83 16.68 -31.57 12.74
N ALA A 84 17.69 -32.42 12.57
CA ALA A 84 18.62 -32.77 13.65
C ALA A 84 19.61 -31.63 13.95
N ARG A 85 19.94 -30.78 12.97
CA ARG A 85 20.77 -29.57 13.17
C ARG A 85 19.96 -28.39 13.68
N GLU A 86 18.72 -28.22 13.24
CA GLU A 86 17.81 -27.18 13.72
C GLU A 86 17.56 -27.27 15.22
N TRP A 87 17.50 -28.48 15.79
CA TRP A 87 17.42 -28.67 17.24
C TRP A 87 18.68 -28.22 17.99
N LEU A 88 19.86 -28.34 17.39
CA LEU A 88 21.13 -27.87 17.96
C LEU A 88 21.33 -26.36 17.77
N HIS A 89 20.87 -25.77 16.67
CA HIS A 89 20.95 -24.33 16.42
C HIS A 89 19.84 -23.51 17.07
N ALA A 90 18.68 -24.11 17.39
CA ALA A 90 17.61 -23.45 18.14
C ALA A 90 18.05 -23.02 19.57
N VAL A 91 19.08 -23.65 20.12
CA VAL A 91 19.67 -23.32 21.43
C VAL A 91 20.68 -22.16 21.34
N ALA A 92 21.22 -21.88 20.14
CA ALA A 92 22.24 -20.86 19.91
C ALA A 92 21.68 -19.68 19.09
N ARG A 93 20.65 -18.99 19.62
CA ARG A 93 20.19 -17.71 19.07
C ARG A 93 21.17 -16.59 19.46
N GLN A 94 22.26 -16.47 18.71
CA GLN A 94 23.04 -15.23 18.65
C GLN A 94 22.56 -14.38 17.47
N PRO A 95 22.62 -13.04 17.57
CA PRO A 95 22.34 -12.16 16.44
C PRO A 95 23.39 -12.48 15.37
N THR A 96 22.93 -12.98 14.24
CA THR A 96 23.78 -13.49 13.18
C THR A 96 24.43 -12.32 12.45
N ASP A 97 25.63 -11.97 12.89
CA ASP A 97 26.64 -11.29 12.09
C ASP A 97 27.10 -12.28 10.99
N GLU A 98 26.17 -12.69 10.12
CA GLU A 98 26.38 -13.77 9.16
C GLU A 98 27.26 -13.27 8.01
N PRO A 99 28.44 -13.88 7.80
CA PRO A 99 29.34 -13.47 6.73
C PRO A 99 28.71 -13.65 5.33
N ALA A 100 27.66 -14.44 5.23
CA ALA A 100 26.94 -14.74 4.00
C ALA A 100 26.08 -13.57 3.48
N LEU A 101 25.59 -12.69 4.36
CA LEU A 101 24.76 -11.54 3.98
C LEU A 101 25.58 -10.27 3.68
N LYS A 102 26.77 -10.15 4.27
CA LYS A 102 27.72 -9.04 4.04
C LYS A 102 28.04 -8.76 2.57
N PRO A 103 28.37 -9.76 1.71
CA PRO A 103 28.65 -9.48 0.29
C PRO A 103 27.42 -8.98 -0.48
N LEU A 104 26.21 -9.20 0.04
CA LEU A 104 24.95 -8.70 -0.54
C LEU A 104 24.53 -7.35 0.07
N GLY A 105 25.22 -6.89 1.11
CA GLY A 105 24.84 -5.71 1.91
C GLY A 105 23.50 -5.88 2.65
N LEU A 106 23.11 -7.12 2.94
CA LEU A 106 21.85 -7.48 3.59
C LEU A 106 22.02 -7.83 5.08
N ASP A 107 23.22 -7.62 5.63
CA ASP A 107 23.55 -7.75 7.06
C ASP A 107 23.04 -6.58 7.92
N ARG A 108 22.23 -5.70 7.32
CA ARG A 108 21.65 -4.51 7.95
C ARG A 108 20.15 -4.67 8.16
N THR A 109 19.58 -3.84 9.03
CA THR A 109 18.13 -3.69 9.15
C THR A 109 17.55 -3.12 7.85
N LEU A 110 16.71 -3.90 7.18
CA LEU A 110 15.98 -3.52 5.97
C LEU A 110 14.74 -2.71 6.32
N ARG A 111 14.34 -1.82 5.42
CA ARG A 111 13.19 -0.92 5.59
C ARG A 111 12.18 -1.15 4.47
N PHE A 112 11.09 -1.84 4.77
CA PHE A 112 10.01 -2.03 3.81
C PHE A 112 8.91 -0.98 4.01
N VAL A 113 8.56 -0.27 2.94
CA VAL A 113 7.54 0.80 2.96
C VAL A 113 6.27 0.26 2.33
N ILE A 114 5.21 0.18 3.12
CA ILE A 114 3.90 -0.33 2.70
C ILE A 114 2.92 0.86 2.66
N PRO A 115 2.51 1.31 1.46
CA PRO A 115 1.53 2.39 1.35
C PRO A 115 0.18 1.94 1.90
N VAL A 116 -0.44 2.80 2.71
CA VAL A 116 -1.72 2.49 3.33
C VAL A 116 -2.83 3.23 2.61
N SER A 117 -3.73 2.48 1.96
CA SER A 117 -4.89 3.05 1.26
C SER A 117 -6.18 3.01 2.10
N TYR A 118 -6.23 2.24 3.18
CA TYR A 118 -7.41 2.08 4.03
C TYR A 118 -7.02 1.86 5.51
N GLY A 119 -7.99 1.90 6.42
CA GLY A 119 -7.72 1.62 7.84
C GLY A 119 -7.13 2.78 8.63
N ILE A 120 -7.15 4.00 8.08
CA ILE A 120 -6.71 5.22 8.76
C ILE A 120 -7.90 6.17 8.93
N LEU A 121 -8.15 6.59 10.17
CA LEU A 121 -9.21 7.53 10.51
C LEU A 121 -8.66 8.69 11.34
N TYR A 122 -8.77 9.91 10.83
CA TYR A 122 -8.41 11.12 11.56
C TYR A 122 -9.62 11.73 12.27
N ARG A 123 -9.48 11.94 13.58
CA ARG A 123 -10.47 12.59 14.44
C ARG A 123 -10.04 14.02 14.70
N ALA A 124 -10.51 14.95 13.86
CA ALA A 124 -10.10 16.36 13.89
C ALA A 124 -10.28 17.02 15.27
N LYS A 125 -11.38 16.76 16.00
CA LYS A 125 -11.63 17.34 17.33
C LYS A 125 -10.57 16.99 18.39
N ARG A 126 -9.89 15.85 18.22
CA ARG A 126 -8.88 15.33 19.16
C ARG A 126 -7.48 15.32 18.57
N HIS A 127 -7.31 15.77 17.33
CA HIS A 127 -6.06 15.69 16.59
C HIS A 127 -5.42 14.30 16.67
N GLN A 128 -6.25 13.28 16.44
CA GLN A 128 -5.90 11.89 16.70
C GLN A 128 -6.14 11.04 15.46
N LEU A 129 -5.10 10.34 15.01
CA LEU A 129 -5.12 9.39 13.92
C LEU A 129 -5.25 7.98 14.50
N SER A 130 -6.34 7.30 14.17
CA SER A 130 -6.53 5.88 14.47
C SER A 130 -6.08 5.06 13.28
N VAL A 131 -5.25 4.05 13.53
CA VAL A 131 -4.70 3.12 12.55
C VAL A 131 -5.19 1.74 12.94
N ASP A 132 -5.93 1.08 12.04
CA ASP A 132 -6.39 -0.29 12.16
C ASP A 132 -6.35 -0.92 10.77
N LEU A 133 -5.28 -1.66 10.50
CA LEU A 133 -5.01 -2.25 9.20
C LEU A 133 -4.40 -3.64 9.37
N ASP A 134 -4.73 -4.51 8.42
CA ASP A 134 -4.10 -5.80 8.25
C ASP A 134 -3.10 -5.70 7.10
N LEU A 135 -1.84 -6.07 7.35
CA LEU A 135 -0.81 -6.08 6.32
C LEU A 135 -0.74 -7.42 5.57
N SER A 136 -1.50 -8.42 6.01
CA SER A 136 -1.60 -9.71 5.35
C SER A 136 -2.48 -9.65 4.11
N SER A 137 -2.35 -10.69 3.28
CA SER A 137 -3.28 -10.93 2.19
C SER A 137 -4.37 -11.92 2.65
N GLU A 138 -5.56 -11.83 2.05
CA GLU A 138 -6.65 -12.79 2.34
C GLU A 138 -6.25 -14.25 2.08
N ALA A 139 -5.33 -14.49 1.15
CA ALA A 139 -4.83 -15.83 0.84
C ALA A 139 -3.79 -16.34 1.87
N THR A 140 -3.10 -15.43 2.56
CA THR A 140 -1.95 -15.72 3.42
C THR A 140 -2.00 -14.84 4.69
N PRO A 141 -2.88 -15.16 5.64
CA PRO A 141 -3.13 -14.31 6.82
C PRO A 141 -1.94 -14.23 7.79
N ASP A 142 -1.02 -15.19 7.70
CA ASP A 142 0.14 -15.33 8.59
C ASP A 142 1.37 -14.54 8.13
N THR A 143 1.37 -14.01 6.91
CA THR A 143 2.50 -13.28 6.32
C THR A 143 2.10 -11.83 6.00
N ILE A 144 3.10 -10.94 5.94
CA ILE A 144 2.92 -9.54 5.57
C ILE A 144 3.16 -9.40 4.07
N LEU A 145 2.20 -8.85 3.33
CA LEU A 145 2.34 -8.60 1.91
C LEU A 145 3.23 -7.37 1.68
N LEU A 146 4.42 -7.58 1.09
CA LEU A 146 5.33 -6.49 0.74
C LEU A 146 5.09 -5.98 -0.68
N ARG A 147 4.83 -6.90 -1.62
CA ARG A 147 4.61 -6.57 -3.03
C ARG A 147 3.74 -7.61 -3.70
N LYS A 148 2.85 -7.15 -4.57
CA LYS A 148 2.10 -7.99 -5.51
C LYS A 148 2.13 -7.33 -6.89
N ALA A 149 2.76 -8.01 -7.86
CA ALA A 149 2.79 -7.58 -9.24
C ALA A 149 2.03 -8.59 -10.10
N ILE A 150 1.19 -8.09 -11.00
CA ILE A 150 0.43 -8.90 -11.93
C ILE A 150 0.82 -8.44 -13.33
N SER A 151 1.23 -9.38 -14.18
CA SER A 151 1.63 -9.11 -15.56
C SER A 151 0.90 -10.06 -16.51
N GLY A 152 0.64 -9.59 -17.73
CA GLY A 152 -0.07 -10.35 -18.75
C GLY A 152 -1.58 -10.05 -18.81
N PRO A 153 -2.22 -10.40 -19.94
CA PRO A 153 -3.63 -10.12 -20.20
C PRO A 153 -4.56 -11.03 -19.40
N ARG A 154 -5.61 -10.45 -18.81
CA ARG A 154 -6.65 -11.20 -18.09
C ARG A 154 -7.77 -11.63 -19.04
N GLY A 155 -8.16 -12.89 -18.99
CA GLY A 155 -9.18 -13.48 -19.86
C GLY A 155 -10.63 -13.35 -19.36
N ARG A 156 -10.92 -12.59 -18.29
CA ARG A 156 -12.24 -12.50 -17.60
C ARG A 156 -13.46 -12.19 -18.50
N ARG A 157 -13.28 -11.77 -19.76
CA ARG A 157 -14.36 -11.54 -20.74
C ARG A 157 -14.57 -12.71 -21.71
N LEU A 158 -13.83 -13.79 -21.57
CA LEU A 158 -13.96 -14.99 -22.39
C LEU A 158 -14.94 -15.95 -21.71
N VAL A 159 -15.70 -16.66 -22.53
CA VAL A 159 -16.70 -17.62 -22.06
C VAL A 159 -16.15 -19.06 -22.13
N VAL A 160 -15.04 -19.28 -22.84
CA VAL A 160 -14.49 -20.61 -23.12
C VAL A 160 -13.01 -20.69 -22.75
N ALA A 161 -12.66 -21.60 -21.85
CA ALA A 161 -11.29 -21.80 -21.35
C ALA A 161 -10.28 -22.20 -22.44
N ALA A 162 -10.69 -23.08 -23.35
CA ALA A 162 -9.86 -23.54 -24.47
C ALA A 162 -9.47 -22.38 -25.42
N GLU A 163 -10.38 -21.41 -25.58
CA GLU A 163 -10.14 -20.21 -26.38
C GLU A 163 -9.17 -19.26 -25.66
N ALA A 164 -9.18 -19.21 -24.32
CA ALA A 164 -8.25 -18.40 -23.55
C ALA A 164 -6.80 -18.86 -23.68
N LYS A 165 -6.55 -20.18 -23.61
CA LYS A 165 -5.21 -20.75 -23.81
C LYS A 165 -4.73 -20.53 -25.24
N ALA A 166 -5.58 -20.78 -26.23
CA ALA A 166 -5.25 -20.59 -27.65
C ALA A 166 -4.97 -19.12 -28.00
N LYS A 167 -5.62 -18.17 -27.31
CA LYS A 167 -5.42 -16.73 -27.50
C LYS A 167 -4.32 -16.13 -26.62
N GLY A 168 -3.63 -16.93 -25.81
CA GLY A 168 -2.50 -16.47 -25.00
C GLY A 168 -2.88 -15.60 -23.80
N TYR A 169 -4.05 -15.83 -23.19
CA TYR A 169 -4.42 -15.19 -21.93
C TYR A 169 -3.69 -15.83 -20.74
N ILE A 170 -2.41 -15.52 -20.64
CA ILE A 170 -1.48 -15.99 -19.61
C ILE A 170 -1.18 -14.83 -18.68
N GLN A 171 -1.36 -15.06 -17.39
CA GLN A 171 -1.10 -14.08 -16.34
C GLN A 171 -0.03 -14.62 -15.39
N HIS A 172 0.99 -13.81 -15.14
CA HIS A 172 2.00 -14.09 -14.14
C HIS A 172 1.77 -13.19 -12.92
N ILE A 173 1.60 -13.81 -11.77
CA ILE A 173 1.43 -13.14 -10.49
C ILE A 173 2.70 -13.35 -9.69
N ASP A 174 3.40 -12.27 -9.36
CA ASP A 174 4.59 -12.28 -8.52
C ASP A 174 4.25 -11.64 -7.17
N ILE A 175 4.32 -12.46 -6.12
CA ILE A 175 4.00 -12.09 -4.75
C ILE A 175 5.29 -12.18 -3.93
N ILE A 176 5.60 -11.09 -3.23
CA ILE A 176 6.66 -11.04 -2.23
C ILE A 176 6.01 -10.76 -0.89
N GLU A 177 6.18 -11.71 0.01
CA GLU A 177 5.67 -11.69 1.36
C GLU A 177 6.83 -11.73 2.36
N MET A 178 6.55 -11.34 3.59
CA MET A 178 7.47 -11.45 4.72
C MET A 178 6.82 -12.26 5.82
N ASP A 179 7.49 -13.32 6.27
CA ASP A 179 7.14 -14.02 7.49
C ASP A 179 7.77 -13.27 8.68
N PRO A 180 6.98 -12.64 9.57
CA PRO A 180 7.49 -11.93 10.75
C PRO A 180 7.98 -12.87 11.86
N GLY A 181 7.91 -14.20 11.64
CA GLY A 181 8.31 -15.25 12.55
C GLY A 181 7.18 -15.79 13.44
N LYS A 182 7.57 -16.41 14.56
CA LYS A 182 6.69 -17.28 15.38
C LYS A 182 5.42 -16.64 15.92
N ALA A 183 5.33 -15.30 15.98
CA ALA A 183 4.17 -14.62 16.53
C ALA A 183 3.05 -14.40 15.49
N ARG A 184 3.32 -14.60 14.17
CA ARG A 184 2.37 -14.41 13.05
C ARG A 184 1.55 -13.12 13.19
N GLN A 185 2.23 -12.04 13.59
CA GLN A 185 1.61 -10.75 13.83
C GLN A 185 1.66 -9.95 12.54
N THR A 186 0.50 -9.76 11.92
CA THR A 186 0.36 -9.10 10.61
C THR A 186 -0.50 -7.83 10.67
N ALA A 187 -1.21 -7.61 11.77
CA ALA A 187 -2.06 -6.44 11.94
C ALA A 187 -1.37 -5.30 12.71
N VAL A 188 -1.64 -4.05 12.32
CA VAL A 188 -1.17 -2.85 13.00
C VAL A 188 -2.36 -2.10 13.58
N ARG A 189 -2.35 -1.91 14.89
CA ARG A 189 -3.36 -1.12 15.61
C ARG A 189 -2.72 -0.07 16.47
N ALA A 190 -3.11 1.19 16.27
CA ALA A 190 -2.61 2.28 17.08
C ALA A 190 -3.53 3.51 17.07
N GLN A 191 -3.31 4.34 18.08
CA GLN A 191 -3.84 5.68 18.14
C GLN A 191 -2.67 6.65 18.32
N VAL A 192 -2.58 7.64 17.43
CA VAL A 192 -1.44 8.56 17.35
C VAL A 192 -1.97 9.99 17.38
N SER A 193 -1.42 10.84 18.24
CA SER A 193 -1.70 12.27 18.15
C SER A 193 -0.89 12.85 16.99
N VAL A 194 -1.56 13.51 16.05
CA VAL A 194 -0.97 14.04 14.81
C VAL A 194 -1.42 15.49 14.66
N ALA A 195 -0.49 16.39 14.38
CA ALA A 195 -0.82 17.79 14.16
C ALA A 195 -1.69 17.94 12.89
N PRO A 196 -2.66 18.88 12.88
CA PRO A 196 -3.49 19.13 11.70
C PRO A 196 -2.69 19.38 10.41
N SER A 197 -1.56 20.07 10.52
CA SER A 197 -0.65 20.35 9.41
C SER A 197 -0.06 19.08 8.80
N ASP A 198 0.33 18.12 9.65
CA ASP A 198 0.95 16.85 9.19
C ASP A 198 -0.08 15.94 8.51
N PHE A 199 -1.32 15.97 9.00
CA PHE A 199 -2.43 15.28 8.36
C PHE A 199 -2.80 15.92 7.03
N ALA A 200 -2.95 17.25 6.99
CA ALA A 200 -3.26 17.98 5.76
C ALA A 200 -2.17 17.80 4.69
N ALA A 201 -0.90 17.72 5.10
CA ALA A 201 0.22 17.50 4.19
C ALA A 201 0.23 16.11 3.54
N ALA A 202 -0.54 15.14 4.06
CA ALA A 202 -0.69 13.84 3.42
C ALA A 202 -1.56 13.89 2.14
N GLY A 203 -2.38 14.93 2.00
CA GLY A 203 -3.30 15.11 0.88
C GLY A 203 -4.50 14.16 0.90
N ASP A 204 -5.45 14.41 -0.01
CA ASP A 204 -6.72 13.67 -0.09
C ASP A 204 -6.54 12.25 -0.67
N ASP A 205 -5.51 12.03 -1.48
CA ASP A 205 -5.21 10.76 -2.14
C ASP A 205 -4.59 9.71 -1.20
N GLY A 206 -4.38 10.05 0.07
CA GLY A 206 -3.64 9.24 1.03
C GLY A 206 -2.13 9.42 0.87
N GLY A 207 -1.48 9.83 1.95
CA GLY A 207 -0.04 10.06 2.02
C GLY A 207 0.63 9.30 3.16
N PHE A 208 -0.04 8.30 3.74
CA PHE A 208 0.50 7.56 4.87
C PHE A 208 1.05 6.19 4.43
N ALA A 209 2.14 5.78 5.07
CA ALA A 209 2.70 4.44 4.91
C ALA A 209 3.13 3.85 6.25
N ILE A 210 3.06 2.53 6.35
CA ILE A 210 3.72 1.76 7.39
C ILE A 210 5.12 1.43 6.93
N VAL A 211 6.10 1.68 7.79
CA VAL A 211 7.49 1.27 7.55
C VAL A 211 7.82 0.14 8.52
N LEU A 212 8.23 -1.00 7.97
CA LEU A 212 8.70 -2.14 8.73
C LEU A 212 10.22 -2.13 8.71
N LEU A 213 10.83 -2.08 9.89
CA LEU A 213 12.25 -2.34 10.05
C LEU A 213 12.42 -3.82 10.40
N ALA A 214 13.08 -4.56 9.52
CA ALA A 214 13.20 -6.00 9.62
C ALA A 214 14.65 -6.46 9.41
N GLU A 215 15.05 -7.47 10.15
CA GLU A 215 16.35 -8.14 9.99
C GLU A 215 16.10 -9.54 9.43
N LEU A 216 16.82 -9.89 8.36
CA LEU A 216 16.68 -11.20 7.74
C LEU A 216 17.12 -12.30 8.71
N ALA A 217 16.35 -13.39 8.75
CA ALA A 217 16.62 -14.54 9.58
C ALA A 217 16.56 -15.82 8.72
N PRO A 218 17.41 -16.83 8.96
CA PRO A 218 17.31 -18.11 8.26
C PRO A 218 15.90 -18.72 8.36
N PRO A 219 15.35 -19.32 7.27
CA PRO A 219 16.01 -19.65 6.01
C PRO A 219 16.12 -18.51 4.98
N TYR A 220 15.93 -17.25 5.37
CA TYR A 220 16.05 -16.02 4.55
C TYR A 220 15.04 -15.88 3.41
N LEU A 221 14.90 -16.88 2.54
CA LEU A 221 14.02 -16.90 1.38
C LEU A 221 13.43 -18.30 1.18
N SER A 222 12.11 -18.38 1.06
CA SER A 222 11.42 -19.58 0.57
C SER A 222 10.61 -19.23 -0.67
N GLU A 223 10.62 -20.09 -1.67
CA GLU A 223 9.91 -19.85 -2.92
C GLU A 223 8.93 -20.98 -3.21
N ARG A 224 7.72 -20.60 -3.62
CA ARG A 224 6.67 -21.50 -4.08
C ARG A 224 6.17 -21.00 -5.42
N SER A 225 5.95 -21.93 -6.36
CA SER A 225 5.29 -21.62 -7.62
C SER A 225 4.06 -22.51 -7.74
N GLU A 226 2.96 -21.88 -8.14
CA GLU A 226 1.69 -22.52 -8.40
C GLU A 226 1.26 -22.19 -9.82
N HIS A 227 0.61 -23.15 -10.47
CA HIS A 227 0.07 -23.00 -11.80
C HIS A 227 -1.39 -23.42 -11.77
N SER A 228 -2.25 -22.58 -12.32
CA SER A 228 -3.66 -22.85 -12.51
C SER A 228 -3.96 -22.85 -14.00
N ASP A 229 -4.36 -24.01 -14.50
CA ASP A 229 -4.88 -24.13 -15.86
C ASP A 229 -6.18 -23.33 -16.03
N PRO A 230 -6.44 -22.81 -17.24
CA PRO A 230 -7.66 -22.07 -17.52
C PRO A 230 -8.89 -22.97 -17.37
N SER A 231 -9.92 -22.45 -16.69
CA SER A 231 -11.20 -23.14 -16.46
C SER A 231 -12.38 -22.31 -16.99
N ASN A 232 -13.58 -22.86 -16.99
CA ASN A 232 -14.78 -22.12 -17.42
C ASN A 232 -15.15 -20.99 -16.42
N GLU A 233 -14.69 -21.09 -15.16
CA GLU A 233 -14.92 -20.07 -14.13
C GLU A 233 -13.85 -18.97 -14.17
N GLU A 234 -12.57 -19.35 -14.32
CA GLU A 234 -11.46 -18.42 -14.55
C GLU A 234 -10.76 -18.80 -15.87
N PRO A 235 -11.16 -18.18 -17.00
CA PRO A 235 -10.64 -18.48 -18.33
C PRO A 235 -9.30 -17.76 -18.54
N THR A 236 -8.33 -17.97 -17.65
CA THR A 236 -6.98 -17.42 -17.71
C THR A 236 -6.01 -18.46 -17.19
N ASP A 237 -4.93 -18.67 -17.92
CA ASP A 237 -3.80 -19.45 -17.42
C ASP A 237 -3.03 -18.59 -16.42
N ILE A 238 -2.98 -18.99 -15.15
CA ILE A 238 -2.37 -18.19 -14.10
C ILE A 238 -1.19 -18.95 -13.52
N THR A 239 -0.01 -18.34 -13.62
CA THR A 239 1.18 -18.82 -12.90
C THR A 239 1.50 -17.84 -11.77
N THR A 240 1.45 -18.31 -10.54
CA THR A 240 1.76 -17.53 -9.34
C THR A 240 3.11 -17.95 -8.79
N ARG A 241 4.01 -16.99 -8.57
CA ARG A 241 5.24 -17.17 -7.80
C ARG A 241 5.09 -16.41 -6.49
N THR A 242 5.22 -17.13 -5.39
CA THR A 242 5.21 -16.57 -4.04
C THR A 242 6.60 -16.72 -3.45
N SER A 243 7.20 -15.59 -3.08
CA SER A 243 8.52 -15.52 -2.45
C SER A 243 8.34 -15.01 -1.03
N THR A 244 8.66 -15.83 -0.05
CA THR A 244 8.55 -15.50 1.38
C THR A 244 9.92 -15.15 1.92
N LEU A 245 10.09 -13.89 2.31
CA LEU A 245 11.26 -13.41 3.04
C LEU A 245 11.09 -13.75 4.53
N HIS A 246 12.07 -14.43 5.10
CA HIS A 246 12.07 -14.74 6.53
C HIS A 246 12.82 -13.64 7.26
N ALA A 247 12.11 -12.87 8.08
CA ALA A 247 12.69 -11.72 8.75
C ALA A 247 12.04 -11.46 10.11
N GLN A 248 12.85 -11.01 11.07
CA GLN A 248 12.35 -10.54 12.34
C GLN A 248 12.08 -9.04 12.28
N VAL A 249 10.82 -8.66 12.52
CA VAL A 249 10.44 -7.23 12.59
C VAL A 249 10.92 -6.64 13.91
N GLN A 250 11.80 -5.66 13.82
CA GLN A 250 12.38 -4.94 14.96
C GLN A 250 11.53 -3.74 15.36
N ALA A 251 10.96 -3.01 14.38
CA ALA A 251 10.14 -1.85 14.65
C ALA A 251 9.13 -1.57 13.53
N VAL A 252 8.04 -0.91 13.89
CA VAL A 252 6.99 -0.47 12.96
C VAL A 252 6.77 1.02 13.13
N TRP A 253 6.85 1.78 12.05
CA TRP A 253 6.67 3.23 12.05
C TRP A 253 5.50 3.64 11.16
N LEU A 254 4.90 4.77 11.49
CA LEU A 254 3.96 5.48 10.62
C LEU A 254 4.66 6.70 10.05
N VAL A 255 4.62 6.85 8.73
CA VAL A 255 5.24 7.97 8.03
C VAL A 255 4.25 8.64 7.10
N ASN A 256 4.46 9.94 6.88
CA ASN A 256 3.88 10.66 5.76
C ASN A 256 4.85 10.56 4.57
N THR A 257 4.46 9.88 3.51
CA THR A 257 5.27 9.64 2.30
C THR A 257 5.49 10.88 1.45
N LYS A 258 4.60 11.88 1.56
CA LYS A 258 4.69 13.14 0.82
C LYS A 258 5.72 14.08 1.44
N THR A 259 5.76 14.14 2.76
CA THR A 259 6.69 15.02 3.50
C THR A 259 7.96 14.31 3.97
N GLY A 260 7.95 12.98 4.02
CA GLY A 260 9.00 12.16 4.64
C GLY A 260 8.95 12.14 6.17
N ALA A 261 7.97 12.81 6.79
CA ALA A 261 7.89 12.94 8.24
C ALA A 261 7.49 11.62 8.92
N VAL A 262 8.21 11.25 9.98
CA VAL A 262 7.85 10.11 10.82
C VAL A 262 6.87 10.57 11.90
N LEU A 263 5.62 10.15 11.78
CA LEU A 263 4.53 10.55 12.69
C LEU A 263 4.61 9.80 14.02
N THR A 264 4.95 8.51 13.98
CA THR A 264 5.22 7.73 15.18
C THR A 264 6.15 6.56 14.89
N ARG A 265 6.95 6.20 15.89
CA ARG A 265 7.82 5.01 15.89
C ARG A 265 7.35 3.92 16.84
N LYS A 266 6.22 4.15 17.51
CA LYS A 266 5.72 3.32 18.61
C LYS A 266 4.63 2.34 18.15
N LEU A 267 4.54 2.05 16.85
CA LEU A 267 3.62 1.04 16.37
C LEU A 267 4.15 -0.36 16.69
N ARG A 268 3.23 -1.30 16.85
CA ARG A 268 3.54 -2.71 17.07
C ARG A 268 2.66 -3.56 16.17
N LEU A 269 3.21 -4.70 15.77
CA LEU A 269 2.41 -5.75 15.15
C LEU A 269 1.57 -6.44 16.22
N SER A 270 0.42 -6.91 15.79
CA SER A 270 -0.55 -7.65 16.57
C SER A 270 -1.15 -8.76 15.70
N SER A 271 -1.80 -9.73 16.32
CA SER A 271 -2.49 -10.79 15.57
C SER A 271 -3.61 -10.21 14.71
N SER A 272 -3.73 -10.71 13.48
CA SER A 272 -4.92 -10.45 12.66
C SER A 272 -6.17 -11.08 13.32
N LYS A 273 -7.34 -10.56 12.96
CA LYS A 273 -8.63 -10.90 13.58
C LYS A 273 -9.36 -11.99 12.83
#